data_AF-A0A8I0K9A1-F1
#
_entry.id   AF-A0A8I0K9A1-F1
#
_cell.length_a   1.000
_cell.length_b   1.000
_cell.length_c   1.000
_cell.angle_alpha   90.00
_cell.angle_beta   90.00
_cell.angle_gamma   90.00
#
_symmetry.space_group_name_H-M   'P 1'
#
loop_
_entity.id
_entity.type
_entity.pdbx_description
1 polymer ?
#
loop_
_entity_poly.entity_id
_entity_poly.type
_entity_poly.pdbx_seq_one_letter_code
_entity_poly.pdbx_strand_id
1 'polypeptide(L)'
;ASAASYTAAPEMTAYNVTKAGVRALSETLSAELRKFNIKVNVLCPTLVPTNIIKNGRIPGRYSKLADHALMNYALTTSDDVAKLTLNRLDQDELYTIPQIDAKLFWLMKRASPSLYTKFLGTSYKLFK
;
A
#
# COMPACT_ATOMS: atom_id res chain seq x y z
N ALA A 1 -4.63 2.65 5.02
CA ALA A 1 -4.78 1.97 3.71
C ALA A 1 -3.57 1.05 3.49
N SER A 2 -3.22 0.68 2.25
CA SER A 2 -2.00 -0.09 1.89
C SER A 2 -1.64 0.15 0.42
N ALA A 3 -0.42 -0.18 -0.02
CA ALA A 3 -0.06 -0.16 -1.44
C ALA A 3 -1.05 -0.99 -2.30
N ALA A 4 -1.63 -2.05 -1.73
CA ALA A 4 -2.71 -2.84 -2.34
C ALA A 4 -3.94 -2.02 -2.77
N SER A 5 -4.17 -0.85 -2.16
CA SER A 5 -5.24 0.08 -2.54
C SER A 5 -5.13 0.59 -3.97
N TYR A 6 -3.93 0.49 -4.56
CA TYR A 6 -3.67 0.91 -5.92
C TYR A 6 -2.89 -0.12 -6.74
N THR A 7 -2.08 -1.02 -6.17
CA THR A 7 -1.37 -2.00 -6.99
C THR A 7 -2.29 -3.10 -7.55
N ALA A 8 -3.41 -3.41 -6.89
CA ALA A 8 -4.36 -4.42 -7.36
C ALA A 8 -3.73 -5.78 -7.72
N ALA A 9 -2.78 -6.25 -6.90
CA ALA A 9 -2.08 -7.51 -7.19
C ALA A 9 -3.06 -8.72 -7.20
N PRO A 10 -2.86 -9.71 -8.10
CA PRO A 10 -3.72 -10.89 -8.21
C PRO A 10 -3.85 -11.70 -6.91
N GLU A 11 -4.90 -12.51 -6.83
CA GLU A 11 -5.21 -13.40 -5.68
C GLU A 11 -5.45 -12.67 -4.32
N MET A 12 -5.51 -11.33 -4.31
CA MET A 12 -5.76 -10.51 -3.12
C MET A 12 -7.06 -9.69 -3.20
N THR A 13 -8.06 -10.12 -3.98
CA THR A 13 -9.25 -9.32 -4.33
C THR A 13 -9.91 -8.62 -3.15
N ALA A 14 -10.30 -9.36 -2.10
CA ALA A 14 -10.96 -8.77 -0.93
C ALA A 14 -10.06 -7.77 -0.18
N TYR A 15 -8.76 -8.07 -0.09
CA TYR A 15 -7.79 -7.17 0.53
C TYR A 15 -7.58 -5.89 -0.31
N ASN A 16 -7.47 -6.01 -1.63
CA ASN A 16 -7.33 -4.87 -2.55
C ASN A 16 -8.54 -3.93 -2.45
N VAL A 17 -9.75 -4.49 -2.51
CA VAL A 17 -11.01 -3.72 -2.45
C VAL A 17 -11.11 -2.98 -1.11
N THR A 18 -10.91 -3.66 0.00
CA THR A 18 -11.00 -3.03 1.33
C THR A 18 -9.97 -1.92 1.51
N LYS A 19 -8.72 -2.13 1.09
CA LYS A 19 -7.67 -1.10 1.19
C LYS A 19 -7.91 0.07 0.22
N ALA A 20 -8.46 -0.18 -0.97
CA ALA A 20 -8.89 0.85 -1.91
C ALA A 20 -10.04 1.69 -1.34
N GLY A 21 -11.01 1.06 -0.67
CA GLY A 21 -12.10 1.75 0.04
C GLY A 21 -11.58 2.70 1.12
N VAL A 22 -10.63 2.26 1.94
CA VAL A 22 -10.00 3.13 2.96
C VAL A 22 -9.28 4.32 2.32
N ARG A 23 -8.62 4.13 1.18
CA ARG A 23 -7.96 5.22 0.43
C ARG A 23 -9.00 6.24 -0.06
N ALA A 24 -10.04 5.78 -0.73
CA ALA A 24 -11.11 6.64 -1.24
C ALA A 24 -11.80 7.41 -0.10
N LEU A 25 -12.12 6.73 1.00
CA LEU A 25 -12.68 7.37 2.20
C LEU A 25 -11.77 8.48 2.74
N SER A 26 -10.46 8.23 2.82
CA SER A 26 -9.50 9.22 3.34
C SER A 26 -9.40 10.45 2.42
N GLU A 27 -9.44 10.23 1.10
CA GLU A 27 -9.49 11.32 0.10
C GLU A 27 -10.76 12.16 0.25
N THR A 28 -11.92 11.51 0.41
CA THR A 28 -13.19 12.20 0.67
C THR A 28 -13.14 13.02 1.95
N LEU A 29 -12.70 12.43 3.06
CA LEU A 29 -12.59 13.13 4.35
C LEU A 29 -11.61 14.30 4.27
N SER A 30 -10.48 14.15 3.56
CA SER A 30 -9.53 15.23 3.37
C SER A 30 -10.15 16.44 2.66
N ALA A 31 -11.07 16.21 1.71
CA ALA A 31 -11.78 17.28 1.02
C ALA A 31 -12.89 17.90 1.90
N GLU A 32 -13.71 17.06 2.53
CA GLU A 32 -14.86 17.49 3.33
C GLU A 32 -14.45 18.26 4.60
N LEU A 33 -13.37 17.83 5.24
CA LEU A 33 -12.91 18.39 6.52
C LEU A 33 -11.97 19.59 6.35
N ARG A 34 -11.56 19.92 5.12
CA ARG A 34 -10.66 21.05 4.84
C ARG A 34 -11.21 22.37 5.37
N LYS A 35 -12.53 22.58 5.28
CA LYS A 35 -13.21 23.78 5.79
C LYS A 35 -13.13 23.96 7.30
N PHE A 36 -12.83 22.88 8.04
CA PHE A 36 -12.65 22.89 9.49
C PHE A 36 -11.17 22.91 9.90
N ASN A 37 -10.25 23.09 8.94
CA ASN A 37 -8.81 23.04 9.17
C ASN A 37 -8.34 21.69 9.78
N ILE A 38 -9.05 20.60 9.47
CA ILE A 38 -8.67 19.25 9.89
C ILE A 38 -7.89 18.60 8.75
N LYS A 39 -6.69 18.13 9.07
CA LYS A 39 -5.78 17.44 8.14
C LYS A 39 -6.03 15.94 8.18
N VAL A 40 -5.93 15.30 7.02
CA VAL A 40 -6.10 13.85 6.88
C VAL A 40 -4.89 13.29 6.13
N ASN A 41 -4.33 12.20 6.64
CA ASN A 41 -3.27 11.45 5.98
C ASN A 41 -3.69 10.00 5.78
N VAL A 42 -3.38 9.45 4.61
CA VAL A 42 -3.54 8.05 4.27
C VAL A 42 -2.19 7.37 4.09
N LEU A 43 -1.87 6.48 5.04
CA LEU A 43 -0.72 5.60 4.98
C LEU A 43 -1.00 4.39 4.05
N CYS A 44 -0.11 4.21 3.08
CA CYS A 44 -0.13 3.17 2.06
C CYS A 44 1.20 2.38 2.01
N PRO A 45 1.48 1.48 2.97
CA PRO A 45 2.71 0.71 2.98
C PRO A 45 2.58 -0.58 2.15
N THR A 46 3.70 -1.11 1.70
CA THR A 46 3.85 -2.51 1.25
C THR A 46 4.04 -3.43 2.46
N LEU A 47 4.79 -4.52 2.31
CA LEU A 47 5.11 -5.43 3.41
C LEU A 47 5.99 -4.70 4.44
N VAL A 48 5.52 -4.67 5.69
CA VAL A 48 6.25 -4.13 6.84
C VAL A 48 6.39 -5.25 7.86
N PRO A 49 7.59 -5.47 8.44
CA PRO A 49 7.81 -6.49 9.45
C PRO A 49 6.99 -6.16 10.70
N THR A 50 5.87 -6.88 10.87
CA THR A 50 4.95 -6.74 12.00
C THR A 50 4.49 -8.13 12.45
N ASN A 51 3.97 -8.21 13.68
CA ASN A 51 3.37 -9.46 14.20
C ASN A 51 2.11 -9.89 13.43
N ILE A 52 1.54 -9.02 12.58
CA ILE A 52 0.39 -9.34 11.70
C ILE A 52 0.80 -10.33 10.61
N ILE A 53 2.04 -10.27 10.10
CA ILE A 53 2.52 -11.26 9.14
C ILE A 53 2.73 -12.60 9.85
N LYS A 54 3.37 -12.57 11.03
CA LYS A 54 3.66 -13.78 11.82
C LYS A 54 2.41 -14.55 12.24
N ASN A 55 1.33 -13.84 12.54
CA ASN A 55 0.06 -14.42 13.01
C ASN A 55 -1.08 -14.36 11.96
N GLY A 56 -0.77 -13.88 10.75
CA GLY A 56 -1.76 -13.61 9.71
C GLY A 56 -2.12 -14.85 8.90
N ARG A 57 -3.35 -14.92 8.41
CA ARG A 57 -3.79 -15.92 7.43
C ARG A 57 -3.25 -15.57 6.04
N ILE A 58 -1.94 -15.63 5.84
CA ILE A 58 -1.34 -15.61 4.49
C ILE A 58 -1.50 -17.03 3.92
N PRO A 59 -2.03 -17.20 2.68
CA PRO A 59 -2.11 -18.52 2.07
C PRO A 59 -0.72 -19.19 2.07
N GLY A 60 -0.62 -20.44 2.51
CA GLY A 60 0.67 -21.11 2.77
C GLY A 60 1.66 -21.09 1.60
N ARG A 61 1.18 -20.98 0.35
CA ARG A 61 1.99 -20.83 -0.87
C ARG A 61 2.77 -19.52 -0.92
N TYR A 62 2.24 -18.45 -0.31
CA TYR A 62 2.85 -17.12 -0.28
C TYR A 62 3.56 -16.80 1.04
N SER A 63 3.35 -17.59 2.09
CA SER A 63 3.98 -17.35 3.40
C SER A 63 5.50 -17.36 3.31
N LYS A 64 6.10 -18.39 2.68
CA LYS A 64 7.57 -18.48 2.54
C LYS A 64 8.16 -17.35 1.70
N LEU A 65 7.45 -16.92 0.64
CA LEU A 65 7.89 -15.82 -0.22
C LEU A 65 7.75 -14.47 0.49
N ALA A 66 6.66 -14.26 1.23
CA ALA A 66 6.44 -13.08 2.04
C ALA A 66 7.45 -12.98 3.19
N ASP A 67 7.76 -14.09 3.86
CA ASP A 67 8.77 -14.17 4.92
C ASP A 67 10.17 -13.90 4.37
N HIS A 68 10.53 -14.48 3.21
CA HIS A 68 11.79 -14.19 2.53
C HIS A 68 11.85 -12.73 2.06
N ALA A 69 10.75 -12.18 1.57
CA ALA A 69 10.70 -10.80 1.13
C ALA A 69 10.83 -9.81 2.30
N LEU A 70 10.20 -10.11 3.44
CA LEU A 70 10.34 -9.33 4.67
C LEU A 70 11.74 -9.44 5.26
N MET A 71 12.34 -10.63 5.28
CA MET A 71 13.70 -10.82 5.80
C MET A 71 14.77 -10.11 4.96
N ASN A 72 14.62 -10.12 3.62
CA ASN A 72 15.66 -9.62 2.71
C ASN A 72 15.41 -8.22 2.15
N TYR A 73 14.16 -7.74 2.12
CA TYR A 73 13.79 -6.47 1.49
C TYR A 73 12.99 -5.53 2.41
N ALA A 74 12.82 -5.84 3.70
CA ALA A 74 12.30 -4.85 4.65
C ALA A 74 13.34 -3.77 4.90
N LEU A 75 13.39 -2.79 3.99
CA LEU A 75 14.21 -1.58 4.11
C LEU A 75 13.60 -0.55 5.09
N THR A 76 12.57 -0.94 5.85
CA THR A 76 11.86 -0.04 6.75
C THR A 76 11.34 -0.79 7.98
N THR A 77 11.39 -0.13 9.14
CA THR A 77 10.80 -0.61 10.38
C THR A 77 9.39 -0.03 10.57
N SER A 78 8.59 -0.66 11.42
CA SER A 78 7.26 -0.13 11.77
C SER A 78 7.34 1.24 12.45
N ASP A 79 8.38 1.47 13.27
CA ASP A 79 8.63 2.75 13.92
C ASP A 79 8.98 3.85 12.91
N ASP A 80 9.80 3.56 11.90
CA ASP A 80 10.14 4.52 10.86
C ASP A 80 8.92 4.89 10.00
N VAL A 81 8.08 3.89 9.70
CA VAL A 81 6.81 4.12 9.00
C VAL A 81 5.90 5.03 9.83
N ALA A 82 5.77 4.79 11.13
CA ALA A 82 4.95 5.60 12.02
C ALA A 82 5.46 7.05 12.10
N LYS A 83 6.78 7.25 12.32
CA LYS A 83 7.41 8.57 12.33
C LYS A 83 7.21 9.31 11.01
N LEU A 84 7.42 8.63 9.88
CA LEU A 84 7.20 9.21 8.56
C LEU A 84 5.75 9.67 8.38
N THR A 85 4.78 8.85 8.76
CA THR A 85 3.35 9.19 8.65
C THR A 85 3.00 10.42 9.47
N LEU A 86 3.46 10.52 10.72
CA LEU A 86 3.20 11.67 11.58
C LEU A 86 3.83 12.95 11.01
N ASN A 87 5.09 12.89 10.59
CA ASN A 87 5.77 14.03 9.96
C ASN A 87 5.03 14.54 8.71
N ARG A 88 4.47 13.63 7.91
CA ARG A 88 3.72 13.95 6.69
C ARG A 88 2.35 14.53 6.99
N LEU A 89 1.68 14.02 8.03
CA LEU A 89 0.43 14.59 8.55
C LEU A 89 0.65 16.04 9.02
N ASP A 90 1.74 16.31 9.75
CA ASP A 90 2.09 17.65 10.20
C ASP A 90 2.29 18.61 9.01
N GLN A 91 2.92 18.11 7.94
CA GLN A 91 3.16 18.80 6.67
C GLN A 91 1.91 18.96 5.78
N ASP A 92 0.72 18.51 6.22
CA ASP A 92 -0.52 18.55 5.42
C ASP A 92 -0.41 17.73 4.11
N GLU A 93 0.44 16.69 4.11
CA GLU A 93 0.52 15.75 3.00
C GLU A 93 -0.53 14.65 3.14
N LEU A 94 -1.40 14.53 2.14
CA LEU A 94 -2.46 13.51 2.14
C LEU A 94 -1.91 12.08 2.06
N TYR A 95 -0.85 11.82 1.30
CA TYR A 95 -0.38 10.44 1.07
C TYR A 95 0.95 10.16 1.75
N THR A 96 1.03 9.05 2.49
CA THR A 96 2.32 8.50 2.93
C THR A 96 2.54 7.14 2.29
N ILE A 97 3.52 7.07 1.40
CA ILE A 97 3.96 5.84 0.72
C ILE A 97 5.43 5.64 1.12
N PRO A 98 5.74 4.79 2.12
CA PRO A 98 7.10 4.70 2.67
C PRO A 98 8.10 4.09 1.69
N GLN A 99 7.76 2.92 1.15
CA GLN A 99 8.69 2.12 0.38
C GLN A 99 8.83 2.60 -1.08
N ILE A 100 10.04 2.49 -1.63
CA ILE A 100 10.40 3.02 -2.95
C ILE A 100 9.67 2.26 -4.08
N ASP A 101 9.58 0.94 -3.96
CA ASP A 101 8.80 0.08 -4.85
C ASP A 101 7.33 0.50 -4.90
N ALA A 102 6.74 0.79 -3.74
CA ALA A 102 5.37 1.25 -3.61
C ALA A 102 5.14 2.59 -4.31
N LYS A 103 6.12 3.51 -4.23
CA LYS A 103 6.10 4.80 -4.95
C LYS A 103 6.20 4.60 -6.46
N LEU A 104 7.07 3.68 -6.91
CA LEU A 104 7.22 3.37 -8.34
C LEU A 104 5.92 2.81 -8.90
N PHE A 105 5.30 1.83 -8.23
CA PHE A 105 4.01 1.29 -8.67
C PHE A 105 2.89 2.33 -8.66
N TRP A 106 2.88 3.22 -7.66
CA TRP A 106 1.94 4.33 -7.61
C TRP A 106 2.11 5.26 -8.82
N LEU A 107 3.36 5.64 -9.14
CA LEU A 107 3.66 6.48 -10.29
C LEU A 107 3.29 5.81 -11.61
N MET A 108 3.67 4.55 -11.81
CA MET A 108 3.34 3.79 -13.02
C MET A 108 1.83 3.69 -13.22
N LYS A 109 1.09 3.37 -12.16
CA LYS A 109 -0.38 3.32 -12.25
C LYS A 109 -0.99 4.68 -12.54
N ARG A 110 -0.46 5.77 -11.98
CA ARG A 110 -0.93 7.13 -12.30
C ARG A 110 -0.60 7.56 -13.72
N ALA A 111 0.57 7.17 -14.23
CA ALA A 111 1.01 7.51 -15.58
C ALA A 111 0.26 6.73 -16.66
N SER A 112 0.00 5.44 -16.44
CA SER A 112 -0.74 4.61 -17.40
C SER A 112 -1.50 3.47 -16.70
N PRO A 113 -2.72 3.71 -16.21
CA PRO A 113 -3.53 2.70 -15.52
C PRO A 113 -3.80 1.46 -16.38
N SER A 114 -4.09 1.68 -17.67
CA SER A 114 -4.40 0.61 -18.63
C SER A 114 -3.19 -0.27 -18.91
N LEU A 115 -2.01 0.34 -19.10
CA LEU A 115 -0.78 -0.42 -19.35
C LEU A 115 -0.36 -1.19 -18.09
N TYR A 116 -0.45 -0.57 -16.91
CA TYR A 116 -0.19 -1.22 -15.64
C TYR A 116 -1.05 -2.48 -15.45
N THR A 117 -2.36 -2.36 -15.71
CA THR A 117 -3.30 -3.48 -15.59
C THR A 117 -3.00 -4.60 -16.60
N LYS A 118 -2.67 -4.25 -17.85
CA LYS A 118 -2.23 -5.23 -18.86
C LYS A 118 -0.94 -5.94 -18.44
N PHE A 119 0.05 -5.19 -17.95
CA PHE A 119 1.31 -5.73 -17.47
C PHE A 119 1.11 -6.73 -16.32
N LEU A 120 0.27 -6.38 -15.34
CA LEU A 120 -0.09 -7.30 -14.25
C LEU A 120 -0.77 -8.57 -14.77
N GLY A 121 -1.73 -8.43 -15.69
CA GLY A 121 -2.43 -9.57 -16.29
C GLY A 121 -1.50 -10.50 -17.07
N THR A 122 -0.58 -9.94 -17.87
CA THR A 122 0.43 -10.73 -18.60
C THR A 122 1.40 -11.41 -17.66
N SER A 123 1.91 -10.68 -16.65
CA SER A 123 2.83 -11.24 -15.65
C SER A 123 2.18 -12.40 -14.90
N TYR A 124 0.93 -12.26 -14.48
CA TYR A 124 0.20 -13.31 -13.76
C TYR A 124 0.01 -14.60 -14.59
N LYS A 125 -0.15 -14.49 -15.92
CA LYS A 125 -0.21 -15.66 -16.81
C LYS A 125 1.13 -16.42 -16.88
N LEU A 126 2.26 -15.74 -16.71
CA LEU A 126 3.59 -16.34 -16.83
C LEU A 126 4.03 -17.06 -15.54
N PHE A 127 3.48 -16.67 -14.38
CA PHE A 127 3.80 -17.25 -13.07
C PHE A 127 2.87 -18.41 -12.66
N LYS A 128 1.91 -18.78 -13.51
CA LYS A 128 0.97 -19.87 -13.27
C LYS A 128 1.25 -21.02 -14.23
#